data_AF-A0A959FCG6-F1
#
_entry.id   AF-A0A959FCG6-F1
#
_cell.length_a   1.000
_cell.length_b   1.000
_cell.length_c   1.000
_cell.angle_alpha   90.00
_cell.angle_beta   90.00
_cell.angle_gamma   90.00
#
_symmetry.space_group_name_H-M   'P 1'
#
loop_
_entity.id
_entity.type
_entity.pdbx_description
1 polymer ?
#
loop_
_entity_poly.entity_id
_entity_poly.type
_entity_poly.pdbx_seq_one_letter_code
_entity_poly.pdbx_strand_id
1 'polypeptide(L)'
;ILFFLNRMPQLQNDAPLSWLSLFLFILLSILMYYVGKRSSMSENKNDFTNVVLGFTIGKMFLSIMIIYAYFSLMQPEGKWFIIPFFIVYFMYTAFETYFMMKLGKTKV
;
A
#
# COMPACT_ATOMS: atom_id res chain seq x y z
N ILE A 1 3.98 -8.94 -12.82
CA ILE A 1 3.13 -9.83 -11.98
C ILE A 1 1.65 -9.57 -12.26
N LEU A 2 1.13 -8.37 -12.01
CA LEU A 2 -0.29 -8.05 -12.27
C LEU A 2 -0.76 -8.28 -13.72
N PHE A 3 0.08 -7.98 -14.71
CA PHE A 3 -0.24 -8.23 -16.12
C PHE A 3 -0.49 -9.72 -16.43
N PHE A 4 0.20 -10.62 -15.73
CA PHE A 4 0.00 -12.07 -15.88
C PHE A 4 -1.23 -12.57 -15.10
N LEU A 5 -1.50 -12.00 -13.92
CA LEU A 5 -2.67 -12.38 -13.11
C LEU A 5 -3.99 -11.93 -13.75
N ASN A 6 -4.02 -10.75 -14.36
CA ASN A 6 -5.21 -10.23 -15.07
C ASN A 6 -5.51 -10.97 -16.39
N ARG A 7 -4.65 -11.89 -16.83
CA ARG A 7 -4.92 -12.78 -17.98
C ARG A 7 -5.71 -14.02 -17.58
N MET A 8 -5.87 -14.30 -16.28
CA MET A 8 -6.66 -15.43 -15.79
C MET A 8 -8.16 -15.14 -15.91
N PRO A 9 -8.99 -16.09 -16.39
CA PRO A 9 -10.43 -15.87 -16.60
C PRO A 9 -11.17 -15.47 -15.31
N GLN A 10 -10.73 -15.98 -14.15
CA GLN A 10 -11.35 -15.66 -12.87
C GLN A 10 -11.03 -14.26 -12.35
N LEU A 11 -10.01 -13.59 -12.90
CA LEU A 11 -9.48 -12.30 -12.40
C LEU A 11 -9.62 -11.17 -13.42
N GLN A 12 -10.06 -11.44 -14.65
CA GLN A 12 -10.25 -10.44 -15.68
C GLN A 12 -11.27 -9.37 -15.28
N ASN A 13 -12.37 -9.79 -14.65
CA ASN A 13 -13.40 -8.87 -14.18
C ASN A 13 -12.92 -8.01 -12.99
N ASP A 14 -11.96 -8.52 -12.21
CA ASP A 14 -11.39 -7.84 -11.04
C ASP A 14 -10.12 -7.03 -11.33
N ALA A 15 -9.70 -6.97 -12.60
CA ALA A 15 -8.52 -6.21 -13.01
C ALA A 15 -8.56 -4.72 -12.58
N PRO A 16 -9.69 -4.00 -12.63
CA PRO A 16 -9.76 -2.60 -12.21
C PRO A 16 -9.33 -2.38 -10.76
N LEU A 17 -9.69 -3.29 -9.84
CA LEU A 17 -9.28 -3.22 -8.44
C LEU A 17 -7.77 -3.25 -8.29
N SER A 18 -7.13 -4.17 -9.00
CA SER A 18 -5.69 -4.41 -8.92
C SER A 18 -4.90 -3.21 -9.42
N TRP A 19 -5.37 -2.57 -10.51
CA TRP A 19 -4.78 -1.35 -11.03
C TRP A 19 -5.01 -0.14 -10.12
N LEU A 20 -6.23 0.00 -9.58
CA LEU A 20 -6.57 1.08 -8.64
C LEU A 20 -5.74 1.00 -7.37
N SER A 21 -5.63 -0.19 -6.78
CA SER A 21 -4.84 -0.41 -5.57
C SER A 21 -3.35 -0.20 -5.83
N LEU A 22 -2.80 -0.63 -6.97
CA LEU A 22 -1.42 -0.31 -7.35
C LEU A 22 -1.21 1.21 -7.42
N PHE A 23 -2.08 1.93 -8.12
CA PHE A 23 -1.96 3.38 -8.23
C PHE A 23 -2.02 4.08 -6.86
N LEU A 24 -2.96 3.68 -5.99
CA LEU A 24 -3.09 4.22 -4.64
C LEU A 24 -1.85 3.96 -3.78
N PHE A 25 -1.29 2.75 -3.82
CA PHE A 25 -0.10 2.43 -3.03
C PHE A 25 1.17 3.13 -3.57
N ILE A 26 1.28 3.40 -4.87
CA ILE A 26 2.35 4.26 -5.41
C ILE A 26 2.24 5.65 -4.81
N LEU A 27 1.05 6.25 -4.87
CA LEU A 27 0.82 7.61 -4.38
C LEU A 27 1.10 7.69 -2.88
N LEU A 28 0.63 6.71 -2.11
CA LEU A 28 0.90 6.60 -0.68
C LEU A 28 2.41 6.49 -0.40
N SER A 29 3.15 5.70 -1.18
CA SER A 29 4.60 5.53 -1.02
C SER A 29 5.36 6.82 -1.30
N ILE A 30 4.96 7.58 -2.32
CA ILE A 30 5.55 8.88 -2.65
C ILE A 30 5.31 9.85 -1.50
N LEU A 31 4.07 9.94 -1.02
CA LEU A 31 3.69 10.81 0.09
C LEU A 31 4.47 10.44 1.36
N MET A 32 4.56 9.15 1.67
CA MET A 32 5.32 8.63 2.79
C MET A 32 6.82 8.96 2.70
N TYR A 33 7.42 8.87 1.52
CA TYR A 33 8.83 9.24 1.33
C TYR A 33 9.07 10.71 1.65
N TYR A 34 8.23 11.63 1.15
CA TYR A 34 8.39 13.06 1.42
C TYR A 34 8.14 13.41 2.88
N VAL A 35 7.07 12.89 3.48
CA VAL A 35 6.73 13.14 4.89
C VAL A 35 7.77 12.50 5.82
N GLY A 36 8.20 11.27 5.52
CA GLY A 36 9.23 10.55 6.27
C GLY A 36 10.61 11.20 6.18
N LYS A 37 11.00 11.74 5.01
CA LYS A 37 12.23 12.53 4.86
C LYS A 37 12.18 13.83 5.65
N ARG A 38 11.03 14.51 5.67
CA ARG A 38 10.85 15.73 6.46
C ARG A 38 10.92 15.42 7.96
N SER A 39 10.25 14.37 8.43
CA SER A 39 10.26 13.99 9.85
C SER A 39 11.59 13.40 10.29
N SER A 40 12.36 12.75 9.40
CA SER A 40 13.71 12.28 9.70
C SER A 40 14.68 13.44 9.98
N MET A 41 14.40 14.66 9.51
CA MET A 41 15.22 15.86 9.81
C MET A 41 14.72 16.65 11.03
N SER A 42 13.58 16.28 11.63
CA SER A 42 13.05 16.93 12.83
C SER A 42 13.99 16.73 14.02
N GLU A 43 14.12 17.72 14.90
CA GLU A 43 14.90 17.60 16.15
C GLU A 43 14.30 16.53 17.08
N ASN A 44 12.98 16.33 17.02
CA ASN A 44 12.29 15.33 17.81
C ASN A 44 12.47 13.93 17.18
N LYS A 45 13.12 13.03 17.94
CA LYS A 45 13.36 11.64 17.53
C LYS A 45 12.06 10.84 17.37
N ASN A 46 10.97 11.25 18.03
CA ASN A 46 9.69 10.56 17.97
C ASN A 46 8.88 10.89 16.70
N ASP A 47 9.14 12.02 16.05
CA ASP A 47 8.36 12.45 14.88
C ASP A 47 8.47 11.46 13.71
N PHE A 48 9.68 10.94 13.48
CA PHE A 48 9.90 9.92 12.44
C PHE A 48 9.11 8.64 12.75
N THR A 49 9.19 8.16 13.98
CA THR A 49 8.46 6.95 14.42
C THR A 49 6.95 7.15 14.33
N ASN A 50 6.43 8.30 14.76
CA ASN A 50 5.01 8.64 14.68
C ASN A 50 4.51 8.68 13.23
N VAL A 51 5.31 9.23 12.32
CA VAL A 51 5.00 9.23 10.88
C VAL A 51 4.95 7.80 10.34
N VAL A 52 5.95 6.96 10.64
CA VAL A 52 5.98 5.55 10.19
C VAL A 52 4.77 4.78 10.72
N LEU A 53 4.43 4.94 12.00
CA LEU A 53 3.24 4.32 12.61
C LEU A 53 1.95 4.83 11.96
N GLY A 54 1.84 6.14 11.74
CA GLY A 54 0.69 6.76 11.07
C GLY A 54 0.46 6.20 9.67
N PHE A 55 1.50 6.05 8.86
CA PHE A 55 1.40 5.42 7.55
C PHE A 55 1.05 3.93 7.64
N THR A 56 1.65 3.21 8.58
CA THR A 56 1.39 1.77 8.78
C THR A 56 -0.06 1.52 9.18
N ILE A 57 -0.62 2.33 10.07
CA ILE A 57 -2.02 2.22 10.49
C ILE A 57 -2.94 2.70 9.36
N GLY A 58 -2.64 3.88 8.79
CA GLY A 58 -3.43 4.49 7.73
C GLY A 58 -3.58 3.59 6.50
N LYS A 59 -2.50 2.92 6.07
CA LYS A 59 -2.56 1.98 4.94
C LYS A 59 -3.42 0.76 5.26
N MET A 60 -3.41 0.26 6.50
CA MET A 60 -4.25 -0.88 6.89
C MET A 60 -5.73 -0.51 6.80
N PHE A 61 -6.11 0.67 7.30
CA PHE A 61 -7.47 1.20 7.15
C PHE A 61 -7.84 1.42 5.68
N LEU A 62 -6.94 2.00 4.89
CA LEU A 62 -7.15 2.22 3.46
C LEU A 62 -7.38 0.88 2.72
N SER A 63 -6.60 -0.14 3.05
CA SER A 63 -6.76 -1.48 2.48
C SER A 63 -8.14 -2.08 2.79
N ILE A 64 -8.60 -1.96 4.04
CA ILE A 64 -9.94 -2.42 4.42
C ILE A 64 -11.02 -1.66 3.65
N MET A 65 -10.90 -0.32 3.54
CA MET A 65 -11.86 0.49 2.78
C MET A 65 -11.90 0.11 1.31
N ILE A 66 -10.75 -0.12 0.66
CA ILE A 66 -10.69 -0.51 -0.74
C ILE A 66 -11.36 -1.88 -0.95
N ILE A 67 -11.05 -2.86 -0.11
CA ILE A 67 -11.64 -4.21 -0.21
C ILE A 67 -13.16 -4.13 0.01
N TYR A 68 -13.60 -3.39 1.04
CA TYR A 68 -15.02 -3.26 1.36
C TYR A 68 -15.79 -2.52 0.26
N ALA A 69 -15.26 -1.40 -0.23
CA ALA A 69 -15.84 -0.65 -1.34
C ALA A 69 -15.97 -1.52 -2.60
N TYR A 70 -14.93 -2.29 -2.92
CA TYR A 70 -14.96 -3.22 -4.05
C TYR A 70 -16.04 -4.30 -3.89
N PHE A 71 -16.07 -4.95 -2.71
CA PHE A 71 -17.04 -5.99 -2.42
C PHE A 71 -18.49 -5.48 -2.50
N SER A 72 -18.75 -4.27 -2.00
CA SER A 72 -20.08 -3.65 -2.04
C SER A 72 -20.51 -3.21 -3.43
N LEU A 73 -19.58 -2.77 -4.29
CA LEU A 73 -19.90 -2.22 -5.62
C LEU A 73 -19.99 -3.30 -6.70
N MET A 74 -19.09 -4.29 -6.67
CA MET A 74 -18.93 -5.25 -7.77
C MET A 74 -19.40 -6.66 -7.42
N GLN A 75 -19.77 -6.90 -6.15
CA GLN A 75 -20.31 -8.19 -5.65
C GLN A 75 -19.60 -9.41 -6.26
N PRO A 76 -18.27 -9.52 -6.10
CA PRO A 76 -17.50 -10.57 -6.75
C PRO A 76 -18.02 -11.94 -6.31
N GLU A 77 -18.30 -12.81 -7.28
CA GLU A 77 -18.88 -14.15 -7.04
C GLU A 77 -17.96 -15.08 -6.23
N GLY A 78 -16.65 -14.77 -6.16
CA GLY A 78 -15.66 -15.54 -5.44
C GLY A 78 -14.63 -14.68 -4.71
N LYS A 79 -13.88 -15.28 -3.78
CA LYS A 79 -12.85 -14.59 -2.96
C LYS A 79 -11.52 -14.37 -3.69
N TRP A 80 -11.41 -14.76 -4.96
CA TRP A 80 -10.17 -14.74 -5.73
C TRP A 80 -9.65 -13.32 -6.00
N PHE A 81 -10.55 -12.32 -6.07
CA PHE A 81 -10.19 -10.90 -6.27
C PHE A 81 -9.22 -10.35 -5.21
N ILE A 82 -9.20 -10.93 -4.01
CA ILE A 82 -8.39 -10.44 -2.90
C ILE A 82 -6.90 -10.82 -3.03
N ILE A 83 -6.59 -11.89 -3.77
CA ILE A 83 -5.22 -12.39 -3.95
C ILE A 83 -4.32 -11.36 -4.66
N PRO A 84 -4.67 -10.83 -5.85
CA PRO A 84 -3.83 -9.83 -6.49
C PRO A 84 -3.70 -8.55 -5.64
N PHE A 85 -4.75 -8.18 -4.90
CA PHE A 85 -4.69 -7.07 -3.95
C PHE A 85 -3.63 -7.30 -2.87
N PHE A 86 -3.62 -8.47 -2.22
CA PHE A 86 -2.63 -8.78 -1.19
C PHE A 86 -1.21 -8.87 -1.74
N ILE A 87 -1.01 -9.41 -2.94
CA ILE A 87 0.32 -9.45 -3.59
C ILE A 87 0.86 -8.03 -3.74
N VAL A 88 0.04 -7.11 -4.25
CA VAL A 88 0.39 -5.69 -4.38
C VAL A 88 0.69 -5.11 -3.00
N TYR A 89 -0.21 -5.28 -2.03
CA TYR A 89 -0.04 -4.78 -0.66
C TYR A 89 1.27 -5.23 -0.01
N PHE A 90 1.63 -6.52 -0.12
CA PHE A 90 2.86 -7.05 0.47
C PHE A 90 4.11 -6.55 -0.24
N MET A 91 4.09 -6.50 -1.58
CA MET A 91 5.20 -5.92 -2.35
C MET A 91 5.45 -4.47 -1.95
N TYR A 92 4.38 -3.64 -1.89
CA TYR A 92 4.49 -2.25 -1.45
C TYR A 92 4.98 -2.15 -0.02
N THR A 93 4.43 -2.95 0.90
CA THR A 93 4.85 -2.95 2.31
C THR A 93 6.33 -3.28 2.46
N ALA A 94 6.87 -4.22 1.68
CA ALA A 94 8.30 -4.53 1.73
C ALA A 94 9.16 -3.35 1.27
N PHE A 95 8.80 -2.73 0.13
CA PHE A 95 9.49 -1.53 -0.37
C PHE A 95 9.42 -0.36 0.61
N GLU A 96 8.23 -0.07 1.11
CA GLU A 96 7.92 0.98 2.07
C GLU A 96 8.76 0.83 3.35
N THR A 97 8.74 -0.37 3.94
CA THR A 97 9.52 -0.69 5.14
C THR A 97 11.01 -0.52 4.89
N TYR A 98 11.51 -1.00 3.75
CA TYR A 98 12.92 -0.83 3.37
C TYR A 98 13.32 0.65 3.29
N PHE A 99 12.53 1.48 2.61
CA PHE A 99 12.81 2.91 2.48
C PHE A 99 12.78 3.63 3.83
N MET A 100 11.79 3.36 4.68
CA MET A 100 11.71 3.95 6.02
C MET A 100 12.90 3.52 6.89
N MET A 101 13.28 2.24 6.87
CA MET A 101 14.46 1.78 7.60
C MET A 101 15.74 2.48 7.13
N LYS A 102 15.88 2.74 5.83
CA LYS A 102 17.03 3.47 5.27
C LYS A 102 17.02 4.95 5.70
N LEU A 103 15.86 5.61 5.62
CA LEU A 103 15.68 7.00 6.05
C LEU A 103 15.96 7.20 7.53
N GLY A 104 15.45 6.30 8.39
CA GLY A 104 15.68 6.35 9.83
C GLY A 104 17.16 6.17 10.23
N LYS A 105 17.94 5.44 9.42
CA LYS A 105 19.39 5.23 9.63
C LYS A 105 20.28 6.36 9.11
N THR A 106 19.76 7.23 8.23
CA THR A 106 20.53 8.36 7.65
C THR A 106 20.70 9.51 8.65
N LYS A 107 20.15 9.37 9.86
CA LYS A 107 20.27 10.32 10.97
C LYS A 107 21.51 10.08 11.86
N VAL A 108 22.54 9.42 11.33
CA VAL A 108 23.86 9.23 11.96
C VAL A 108 24.84 10.20 11.35
#